data_AF-A0A2E8S3X1-F1
#
_entry.id   AF-A0A2E8S3X1-F1
#
_cell.length_a   1.000
_cell.length_b   1.000
_cell.length_c   1.000
_cell.angle_alpha   90.00
_cell.angle_beta   90.00
_cell.angle_gamma   90.00
#
_symmetry.space_group_name_H-M   'P 1'
#
loop_
_entity.id
_entity.type
_entity.pdbx_description
1 polymer ?
#
loop_
_entity_poly.entity_id
_entity_poly.type
_entity_poly.pdbx_seq_one_letter_code
_entity_poly.pdbx_strand_id
1 'polypeptide(L)'
;MATESIASSVMTSLGGGSGIDILKLARDLTDVEQLPAEERINESKAKTEAKISGLAVLKFNVQELIDEFNGLNDAVELAIPVATSSDVSKVSVTATDGSALTGISDISVSSLAQSQRNVSNQYSSTTQALNSGGAFSLTITPGSGTATTINISSGNDTPAGVVSAINAAGAGYTASLVATDAAATSYRIVLEGATGSTNTFVVSSTLSDSDLGFHDVSNGNSQDSAGVKSAQNPYSLR
;
A
#
# COMPACT_ATOMS: atom_id res chain seq x y z
N MET A 1 -71.01 23.33 -33.14
CA MET A 1 -72.21 23.27 -34.00
C MET A 1 -72.75 21.87 -33.81
N ALA A 2 -73.88 21.72 -33.11
CA ALA A 2 -75.19 21.57 -33.76
C ALA A 2 -75.09 20.50 -34.87
N THR A 3 -75.79 19.39 -34.84
CA THR A 3 -77.06 19.03 -34.21
C THR A 3 -77.27 17.66 -34.83
N GLU A 4 -77.35 16.59 -34.06
CA GLU A 4 -78.12 15.40 -34.37
C GLU A 4 -77.81 14.40 -33.25
N SER A 5 -78.76 13.73 -32.65
CA SER A 5 -80.20 13.85 -32.71
C SER A 5 -80.61 12.77 -31.72
N ILE A 6 -81.26 13.16 -30.63
CA ILE A 6 -82.57 12.66 -30.20
C ILE A 6 -82.72 11.13 -29.98
N ALA A 7 -82.06 10.23 -30.70
CA ALA A 7 -82.11 8.78 -30.52
C ALA A 7 -81.57 8.30 -29.17
N SER A 8 -80.47 8.87 -28.67
CA SER A 8 -79.91 8.44 -27.37
C SER A 8 -80.69 9.00 -26.17
N SER A 9 -81.26 10.22 -26.31
CA SER A 9 -82.05 10.84 -25.22
C SER A 9 -83.54 10.46 -25.23
N VAL A 10 -84.05 9.85 -26.31
CA VAL A 10 -85.45 9.41 -26.43
C VAL A 10 -85.64 7.93 -26.12
N MET A 11 -84.59 7.10 -26.14
CA MET A 11 -84.67 5.76 -25.53
C MET A 11 -84.74 5.78 -23.99
N THR A 12 -84.41 6.93 -23.38
CA THR A 12 -84.44 7.12 -21.92
C THR A 12 -85.81 7.59 -21.39
N SER A 13 -86.77 7.98 -22.26
CA SER A 13 -87.97 8.71 -21.82
C SER A 13 -89.33 8.04 -22.05
N LEU A 14 -89.42 6.87 -22.70
CA LEU A 14 -90.69 6.17 -22.89
C LEU A 14 -90.54 4.64 -22.78
N GLY A 15 -90.62 4.11 -21.56
CA GLY A 15 -90.87 2.69 -21.31
C GLY A 15 -89.72 1.94 -20.61
N GLY A 16 -89.66 2.05 -19.28
CA GLY A 16 -88.75 1.24 -18.46
C GLY A 16 -88.25 1.99 -17.23
N GLY A 17 -89.17 2.43 -16.37
CA GLY A 17 -88.84 3.07 -15.10
C GLY A 17 -87.98 2.18 -14.21
N SER A 18 -86.69 2.45 -14.19
CA SER A 18 -85.79 2.23 -13.08
C SER A 18 -84.50 2.92 -13.48
N GLY A 19 -84.09 3.98 -12.79
CA GLY A 19 -82.83 4.70 -13.05
C GLY A 19 -81.58 3.87 -12.74
N ILE A 20 -81.59 2.59 -13.09
CA ILE A 20 -80.54 1.62 -12.87
C ILE A 20 -79.67 1.60 -14.11
N ASP A 21 -78.55 2.30 -14.00
CA ASP A 21 -77.42 2.12 -14.88
C ASP A 21 -76.85 0.70 -14.65
N ILE A 22 -77.12 -0.22 -15.57
CA ILE A 22 -76.71 -1.63 -15.47
C ILE A 22 -75.19 -1.78 -15.44
N LEU A 23 -74.44 -0.87 -16.08
CA LEU A 23 -72.98 -0.85 -16.00
C LEU A 23 -72.54 -0.41 -14.60
N LYS A 24 -73.23 0.57 -14.01
CA LYS A 24 -73.01 0.98 -12.62
C LYS A 24 -73.35 -0.15 -11.64
N LEU A 25 -74.47 -0.84 -11.80
CA LEU A 25 -74.85 -1.96 -10.93
C LEU A 25 -73.88 -3.15 -11.05
N ALA A 26 -73.43 -3.47 -12.26
CA ALA A 26 -72.45 -4.54 -12.47
C ALA A 26 -71.09 -4.21 -11.84
N ARG A 27 -70.66 -2.93 -11.91
CA ARG A 27 -69.46 -2.45 -11.20
C ARG A 27 -69.66 -2.47 -9.69
N ASP A 28 -70.75 -1.89 -9.20
CA ASP A 28 -71.05 -1.84 -7.77
C ASP A 28 -71.13 -3.27 -7.16
N LEU A 29 -71.69 -4.26 -7.88
CA LEU A 29 -71.71 -5.66 -7.44
C LEU A 29 -70.35 -6.35 -7.51
N THR A 30 -69.55 -6.03 -8.54
CA THR A 30 -68.18 -6.54 -8.68
C THR A 30 -67.29 -5.99 -7.58
N ASP A 31 -67.42 -4.71 -7.25
CA ASP A 31 -66.64 -4.03 -6.21
C ASP A 31 -67.02 -4.57 -4.82
N VAL A 32 -68.30 -4.83 -4.56
CA VAL A 32 -68.76 -5.44 -3.29
C VAL A 32 -68.14 -6.83 -3.05
N GLU A 33 -67.89 -7.60 -4.11
CA GLU A 33 -67.27 -8.93 -3.99
C GLU A 33 -65.72 -8.86 -4.01
N GLN A 34 -65.12 -7.96 -4.80
CA GLN A 34 -63.66 -7.85 -4.94
C GLN A 34 -63.00 -7.16 -3.75
N LEU A 35 -63.58 -6.08 -3.23
CA LEU A 35 -63.00 -5.26 -2.16
C LEU A 35 -62.64 -6.06 -0.90
N PRO A 36 -63.52 -6.90 -0.32
CA PRO A 36 -63.17 -7.69 0.86
C PRO A 36 -62.12 -8.77 0.58
N ALA A 37 -62.07 -9.31 -0.64
CA ALA A 37 -61.04 -10.26 -1.04
C ALA A 37 -59.66 -9.57 -1.15
N GLU A 38 -59.63 -8.36 -1.72
CA GLU A 38 -58.43 -7.54 -1.83
C GLU A 38 -57.92 -7.08 -0.46
N GLU A 39 -58.80 -6.62 0.43
CA GLU A 39 -58.46 -6.24 1.81
C GLU A 39 -57.83 -7.42 2.56
N ARG A 40 -58.44 -8.61 2.52
CA ARG A 40 -57.89 -9.81 3.17
C ARG A 40 -56.52 -10.21 2.60
N ILE A 41 -56.31 -10.06 1.29
CA ILE A 41 -55.02 -10.31 0.65
C ILE A 41 -53.98 -9.28 1.13
N ASN A 42 -54.35 -7.99 1.17
CA ASN A 42 -53.46 -6.93 1.61
C ASN A 42 -53.09 -7.04 3.09
N GLU A 43 -54.03 -7.44 3.96
CA GLU A 43 -53.74 -7.79 5.35
C GLU A 43 -52.77 -8.97 5.46
N SER A 44 -52.97 -10.01 4.65
CA SER A 44 -52.06 -11.17 4.60
C SER A 44 -50.65 -10.79 4.13
N LYS A 45 -50.55 -9.89 3.12
CA LYS A 45 -49.28 -9.33 2.66
C LYS A 45 -48.59 -8.55 3.78
N ALA A 46 -49.29 -7.60 4.41
CA ALA A 46 -48.75 -6.80 5.50
C ALA A 46 -48.25 -7.68 6.66
N LYS A 47 -49.02 -8.71 7.05
CA LYS A 47 -48.62 -9.68 8.08
C LYS A 47 -47.38 -10.48 7.69
N THR A 48 -47.25 -10.85 6.41
CA THR A 48 -46.09 -11.60 5.90
C THR A 48 -44.85 -10.72 5.81
N GLU A 49 -44.98 -9.48 5.33
CA GLU A 49 -43.90 -8.49 5.29
C GLU A 49 -43.37 -8.15 6.69
N ALA A 50 -44.26 -8.02 7.68
CA ALA A 50 -43.87 -7.83 9.07
C ALA A 50 -43.08 -9.04 9.63
N LYS A 51 -43.50 -10.28 9.30
CA LYS A 51 -42.76 -11.50 9.68
C LYS A 51 -41.39 -11.57 9.00
N ILE A 52 -41.34 -11.28 7.70
CA ILE A 52 -40.08 -11.25 6.95
C ILE A 52 -39.12 -10.21 7.56
N SER A 53 -39.63 -9.03 7.89
CA SER A 53 -38.84 -7.97 8.54
C SER A 53 -38.32 -8.41 9.92
N GLY A 54 -39.16 -9.01 10.75
CA GLY A 54 -38.74 -9.53 12.06
C GLY A 54 -37.68 -10.63 11.95
N LEU A 55 -37.82 -11.55 10.98
CA LEU A 55 -36.82 -12.58 10.70
C LEU A 55 -35.53 -12.00 10.10
N ALA A 56 -35.62 -10.96 9.28
CA ALA A 56 -34.45 -10.28 8.72
C ALA A 56 -33.61 -9.61 9.83
N VAL A 57 -34.26 -8.97 10.80
CA VAL A 57 -33.58 -8.40 11.98
C VAL A 57 -32.92 -9.50 12.81
N LEU A 58 -33.62 -10.62 13.05
CA LEU A 58 -33.03 -11.75 13.77
C LEU A 58 -31.81 -12.32 13.03
N LYS A 59 -31.91 -12.51 11.71
CA LYS A 59 -30.80 -12.99 10.88
C LYS A 59 -29.60 -12.05 10.95
N PHE A 60 -29.84 -10.74 10.90
CA PHE A 60 -28.78 -9.74 11.02
C PHE A 60 -28.04 -9.85 12.36
N ASN A 61 -28.77 -9.87 13.48
CA ASN A 61 -28.17 -9.99 14.81
C ASN A 61 -27.42 -11.32 15.00
N VAL A 62 -27.90 -12.42 14.41
CA VAL A 62 -27.21 -13.72 14.44
C VAL A 62 -25.92 -13.67 13.60
N GLN A 63 -25.93 -12.97 12.47
CA GLN A 63 -24.74 -12.79 11.65
C GLN A 63 -23.68 -11.96 12.39
N GLU A 64 -24.07 -10.87 13.04
CA GLU A 64 -23.15 -10.08 13.88
C GLU A 64 -22.52 -10.94 14.99
N LEU A 65 -23.31 -11.80 15.63
CA LEU A 65 -22.80 -12.72 16.65
C LEU A 65 -21.80 -13.73 16.07
N ILE A 66 -22.09 -14.29 14.88
CA ILE A 66 -21.18 -15.21 14.19
C ILE A 66 -19.88 -14.50 13.83
N ASP A 67 -19.94 -13.26 13.36
CA ASP A 67 -18.77 -12.47 12.98
C ASP A 67 -17.88 -12.20 14.21
N GLU A 68 -18.46 -11.86 15.35
CA GLU A 68 -17.72 -11.69 16.62
C GLU A 68 -17.07 -13.00 17.08
N PHE A 69 -17.77 -14.14 17.00
CA PHE A 69 -17.21 -15.44 17.36
C PHE A 69 -16.08 -15.89 16.41
N ASN A 70 -16.18 -15.56 15.13
CA ASN A 70 -15.10 -15.82 14.18
C ASN A 70 -13.86 -15.00 14.51
N GLY A 71 -14.02 -13.77 15.01
CA GLY A 71 -12.92 -12.97 15.55
C GLY A 71 -12.24 -13.60 16.77
N LEU A 72 -13.00 -14.31 17.62
CA LEU A 72 -12.46 -15.00 18.80
C LEU A 72 -11.88 -16.39 18.52
N ASN A 73 -12.04 -16.92 17.29
CA ASN A 73 -11.60 -18.28 16.95
C ASN A 73 -10.09 -18.39 16.70
N ASP A 74 -9.34 -17.29 16.70
CA ASP A 74 -7.88 -17.34 16.64
C ASP A 74 -7.27 -17.35 18.05
N ALA A 75 -6.99 -18.55 18.55
CA ALA A 75 -6.36 -18.75 19.86
C ALA A 75 -4.96 -18.09 19.97
N VAL A 76 -4.29 -17.82 18.85
CA VAL A 76 -2.99 -17.11 18.82
C VAL A 76 -3.17 -15.62 19.10
N GLU A 77 -4.35 -15.06 18.80
CA GLU A 77 -4.70 -13.66 19.03
C GLU A 77 -5.29 -13.41 20.43
N LEU A 78 -5.85 -14.45 21.08
CA LEU A 78 -6.40 -14.34 22.44
C LEU A 78 -5.34 -14.24 23.54
N ALA A 79 -4.13 -14.71 23.27
CA ALA A 79 -3.01 -14.71 24.21
C ALA A 79 -1.80 -14.00 23.61
N ILE A 80 -1.93 -12.72 23.25
CA ILE A 80 -0.79 -11.91 22.79
C ILE A 80 0.07 -11.58 24.03
N PRO A 81 1.25 -12.21 24.20
CA PRO A 81 2.09 -11.97 25.35
C PRO A 81 2.66 -10.54 25.26
N VAL A 82 2.61 -9.76 26.32
CA VAL A 82 3.18 -8.40 26.28
C VAL A 82 4.68 -8.47 26.57
N ALA A 83 5.50 -7.97 25.66
CA ALA A 83 6.93 -7.77 25.90
C ALA A 83 7.20 -6.31 26.30
N THR A 84 7.99 -6.13 27.36
CA THR A 84 8.46 -4.81 27.79
C THR A 84 9.99 -4.81 27.84
N SER A 85 10.58 -3.63 27.62
CA SER A 85 12.01 -3.41 27.73
C SER A 85 12.29 -2.49 28.92
N SER A 86 13.34 -2.78 29.66
CA SER A 86 13.81 -1.92 30.75
C SER A 86 14.41 -0.60 30.25
N ASP A 87 14.81 -0.52 28.98
CA ASP A 87 15.32 0.69 28.34
C ASP A 87 14.87 0.75 26.87
N VAL A 88 13.65 1.27 26.67
CA VAL A 88 13.01 1.42 25.34
C VAL A 88 13.78 2.34 24.40
N SER A 89 14.70 3.17 24.91
CA SER A 89 15.53 4.05 24.07
C SER A 89 16.66 3.29 23.35
N LYS A 90 17.04 2.12 23.87
CA LYS A 90 18.08 1.26 23.29
C LYS A 90 17.50 0.08 22.53
N VAL A 91 16.52 -0.61 23.12
CA VAL A 91 15.87 -1.77 22.53
C VAL A 91 14.38 -1.69 22.86
N SER A 92 13.54 -1.71 21.83
CA SER A 92 12.09 -1.78 21.98
C SER A 92 11.56 -3.03 21.30
N VAL A 93 10.45 -3.55 21.82
CA VAL A 93 9.69 -4.63 21.18
C VAL A 93 8.40 -4.00 20.70
N THR A 94 8.14 -4.05 19.39
CA THR A 94 6.99 -3.38 18.77
C THR A 94 5.77 -4.29 18.69
N ALA A 95 5.99 -5.60 18.60
CA ALA A 95 4.94 -6.59 18.52
C ALA A 95 5.44 -7.93 19.05
N THR A 96 4.50 -8.75 19.47
CA THR A 96 4.65 -10.14 19.87
C THR A 96 3.52 -10.92 19.22
N ASP A 97 3.71 -12.21 19.05
CA ASP A 97 2.66 -13.12 18.61
C ASP A 97 2.39 -14.17 19.69
N GLY A 98 1.30 -14.92 19.54
CA GLY A 98 0.94 -15.99 20.47
C GLY A 98 1.91 -17.18 20.50
N SER A 99 3.00 -17.16 19.71
CA SER A 99 4.08 -18.16 19.78
C SER A 99 5.24 -17.74 20.69
N ALA A 100 5.28 -16.47 21.12
CA ALA A 100 6.37 -15.98 21.96
C ALA A 100 6.36 -16.63 23.36
N LEU A 101 7.52 -17.16 23.75
CA LEU A 101 7.71 -17.80 25.04
C LEU A 101 7.73 -16.76 26.17
N THR A 102 7.10 -17.11 27.29
CA THR A 102 7.17 -16.28 28.50
C THR A 102 8.55 -16.39 29.16
N GLY A 103 9.17 -15.25 29.49
CA GLY A 103 10.43 -15.23 30.21
C GLY A 103 11.06 -13.83 30.30
N ILE A 104 12.17 -13.73 31.02
CA ILE A 104 13.02 -12.55 31.06
C ILE A 104 14.25 -12.84 30.21
N SER A 105 14.59 -11.92 29.30
CA SER A 105 15.78 -12.00 28.46
C SER A 105 16.74 -10.86 28.82
N ASP A 106 17.99 -11.20 29.13
CA ASP A 106 19.05 -10.22 29.31
C ASP A 106 19.66 -9.86 27.95
N ILE A 107 19.45 -8.63 27.50
CA ILE A 107 19.92 -8.14 26.20
C ILE A 107 21.04 -7.11 26.43
N SER A 108 22.19 -7.33 25.81
CA SER A 108 23.31 -6.38 25.78
C SER A 108 23.61 -5.98 24.34
N VAL A 109 23.65 -4.68 24.07
CA VAL A 109 23.97 -4.13 22.74
C VAL A 109 25.42 -3.67 22.73
N SER A 110 26.28 -4.42 22.04
CA SER A 110 27.71 -4.11 21.92
C SER A 110 28.04 -3.23 20.71
N SER A 111 27.31 -3.40 19.61
CA SER A 111 27.46 -2.63 18.38
C SER A 111 26.17 -2.66 17.57
N LEU A 112 25.95 -1.63 16.77
CA LEU A 112 24.83 -1.58 15.83
C LEU A 112 25.29 -2.13 14.47
N ALA A 113 24.38 -2.79 13.78
CA ALA A 113 24.58 -3.10 12.37
C ALA A 113 24.73 -1.79 11.59
N GLN A 114 25.84 -1.65 10.86
CA GLN A 114 26.13 -0.48 10.04
C GLN A 114 26.10 -0.83 8.56
N SER A 115 25.66 0.12 7.74
CA SER A 115 25.74 0.04 6.28
C SER A 115 27.18 0.18 5.83
N GLN A 116 27.55 -0.54 4.76
CA GLN A 116 28.75 -0.16 4.01
C GLN A 116 28.49 1.12 3.25
N ARG A 117 29.44 2.06 3.33
CA ARG A 117 29.46 3.26 2.51
C ARG A 117 30.78 3.37 1.78
N ASN A 118 30.77 3.85 0.54
CA ASN A 118 31.96 4.10 -0.25
C ASN A 118 31.85 5.50 -0.84
N VAL A 119 32.96 6.23 -0.86
CA VAL A 119 33.03 7.60 -1.36
C VAL A 119 33.84 7.60 -2.66
N SER A 120 33.30 8.20 -3.71
CA SER A 120 33.99 8.32 -5.00
C SER A 120 35.14 9.34 -4.95
N ASN A 121 35.85 9.42 -6.07
CA ASN A 121 36.71 10.55 -6.41
C ASN A 121 35.95 11.88 -6.42
N GLN A 122 36.70 12.98 -6.31
CA GLN A 122 36.16 14.34 -6.31
C GLN A 122 35.90 14.82 -7.73
N TYR A 123 34.75 15.47 -7.91
CA TYR A 123 34.33 16.10 -9.16
C TYR A 123 34.17 17.61 -8.96
N SER A 124 34.47 18.38 -9.98
CA SER A 124 34.41 19.85 -9.99
C SER A 124 32.99 20.40 -10.19
N SER A 125 32.08 19.59 -10.73
CA SER A 125 30.68 19.95 -10.91
C SER A 125 29.79 18.70 -10.94
N THR A 126 28.47 18.90 -10.80
CA THR A 126 27.47 17.82 -10.90
C THR A 126 27.35 17.26 -12.32
N THR A 127 27.76 18.03 -13.33
CA THR A 127 27.66 17.76 -14.76
C THR A 127 29.01 17.49 -15.43
N GLN A 128 30.08 17.32 -14.65
CA GLN A 128 31.41 17.00 -15.17
C GLN A 128 31.33 15.74 -16.03
N ALA A 129 31.81 15.80 -17.27
CA ALA A 129 31.87 14.64 -18.14
C ALA A 129 32.87 13.61 -17.59
N LEU A 130 32.40 12.38 -17.38
CA LEU A 130 33.18 11.25 -16.87
C LEU A 130 33.68 10.36 -18.01
N ASN A 131 33.04 10.41 -19.18
CA ASN A 131 33.38 9.56 -20.32
C ASN A 131 33.27 10.30 -21.66
N SER A 132 33.57 11.60 -21.67
CA SER A 132 33.51 12.45 -22.87
C SER A 132 32.14 12.42 -23.60
N GLY A 133 31.04 12.30 -22.87
CA GLY A 133 29.68 12.16 -23.42
C GLY A 133 29.25 10.71 -23.69
N GLY A 134 30.16 9.75 -23.60
CA GLY A 134 29.95 8.34 -23.95
C GLY A 134 29.24 7.53 -22.86
N ALA A 135 28.52 6.50 -23.28
CA ALA A 135 27.93 5.54 -22.33
C ALA A 135 29.01 4.71 -21.63
N PHE A 136 28.74 4.28 -20.40
CA PHE A 136 29.57 3.32 -19.66
C PHE A 136 28.70 2.49 -18.71
N SER A 137 29.29 1.49 -18.06
CA SER A 137 28.59 0.67 -17.07
C SER A 137 29.34 0.64 -15.75
N LEU A 138 28.55 0.58 -14.67
CA LEU A 138 29.01 0.38 -13.31
C LEU A 138 28.46 -0.96 -12.82
N THR A 139 29.30 -1.84 -12.32
CA THR A 139 28.87 -3.12 -11.74
C THR A 139 29.09 -3.12 -10.24
N ILE A 140 28.02 -3.32 -9.48
CA ILE A 140 28.06 -3.47 -8.02
C ILE A 140 27.91 -4.96 -7.71
N THR A 141 28.94 -5.53 -7.10
CA THR A 141 29.01 -6.95 -6.75
C THR A 141 28.84 -7.10 -5.25
N PRO A 142 27.73 -7.65 -4.76
CA PRO A 142 27.57 -7.91 -3.33
C PRO A 142 28.51 -9.03 -2.87
N GLY A 143 28.85 -9.05 -1.58
CA GLY A 143 29.65 -10.13 -0.97
C GLY A 143 28.96 -11.49 -1.02
N SER A 144 27.64 -11.51 -1.17
CA SER A 144 26.85 -12.70 -1.48
C SER A 144 25.71 -12.34 -2.42
N GLY A 145 25.38 -13.22 -3.37
CA GLY A 145 24.33 -12.98 -4.37
C GLY A 145 24.88 -12.64 -5.76
N THR A 146 24.07 -11.96 -6.56
CA THR A 146 24.35 -11.70 -7.98
C THR A 146 24.80 -10.26 -8.19
N ALA A 147 25.85 -10.06 -8.98
CA ALA A 147 26.31 -8.73 -9.37
C ALA A 147 25.25 -8.01 -10.20
N THR A 148 25.08 -6.71 -9.96
CA THR A 148 24.16 -5.86 -10.71
C THR A 148 24.94 -4.88 -11.57
N THR A 149 24.73 -4.94 -12.88
CA THR A 149 25.28 -3.96 -13.83
C THR A 149 24.27 -2.85 -14.07
N ILE A 150 24.73 -1.62 -13.83
CA ILE A 150 23.98 -0.37 -13.97
C ILE A 150 24.56 0.34 -15.19
N ASN A 151 23.71 0.61 -16.17
CA ASN A 151 24.13 1.26 -17.41
C ASN A 151 23.92 2.76 -17.31
N ILE A 152 25.00 3.52 -17.57
CA ILE A 152 24.97 4.97 -17.68
C ILE A 152 24.93 5.28 -19.18
N SER A 153 23.77 5.79 -19.62
CA SER A 153 23.55 6.10 -21.04
C SER A 153 24.41 7.27 -21.51
N SER A 154 24.68 7.35 -22.82
CA SER A 154 25.36 8.51 -23.41
C SER A 154 24.60 9.81 -23.10
N GLY A 155 25.33 10.89 -22.83
CA GLY A 155 24.78 12.17 -22.37
C GLY A 155 24.42 12.21 -20.88
N ASN A 156 24.43 11.07 -20.18
CA ASN A 156 24.25 10.98 -18.72
C ASN A 156 25.56 10.64 -18.00
N ASP A 157 26.72 10.78 -18.65
CA ASP A 157 28.04 10.46 -18.11
C ASP A 157 28.54 11.51 -17.12
N THR A 158 27.73 11.84 -16.12
CA THR A 158 28.01 12.86 -15.13
C THR A 158 27.83 12.32 -13.73
N PRO A 159 28.43 12.93 -12.68
CA PRO A 159 28.20 12.51 -11.31
C PRO A 159 26.70 12.45 -10.93
N ALA A 160 25.91 13.44 -11.38
CA ALA A 160 24.46 13.42 -11.17
C ALA A 160 23.76 12.28 -11.96
N GLY A 161 24.23 11.99 -13.17
CA GLY A 161 23.74 10.87 -13.98
C GLY A 161 24.04 9.51 -13.35
N VAL A 162 25.22 9.32 -12.77
CA VAL A 162 25.60 8.10 -12.02
C VAL A 162 24.68 7.89 -10.82
N VAL A 163 24.47 8.93 -10.01
CA VAL A 163 23.56 8.87 -8.86
C VAL A 163 22.15 8.49 -9.28
N SER A 164 21.65 9.13 -10.34
CA SER A 164 20.30 8.86 -10.87
C SER A 164 20.18 7.43 -11.39
N ALA A 165 21.19 6.93 -12.11
CA ALA A 165 21.20 5.57 -12.64
C ALA A 165 21.24 4.52 -11.51
N ILE A 166 22.03 4.73 -10.46
CA ILE A 166 22.08 3.81 -9.31
C ILE A 166 20.73 3.76 -8.59
N ASN A 167 20.15 4.91 -8.27
CA ASN A 167 18.88 4.97 -7.55
C ASN A 167 17.70 4.44 -8.40
N ALA A 168 17.73 4.65 -9.72
CA ALA A 168 16.72 4.12 -10.64
C ALA A 168 16.84 2.60 -10.84
N ALA A 169 18.02 2.02 -10.66
CA ALA A 169 18.22 0.57 -10.80
C ALA A 169 17.49 -0.25 -9.71
N GLY A 170 17.14 0.36 -8.57
CA GLY A 170 16.38 -0.29 -7.51
C GLY A 170 17.08 -1.50 -6.88
N ALA A 171 18.41 -1.58 -6.98
CA ALA A 171 19.20 -2.77 -6.63
C ALA A 171 19.57 -2.88 -5.14
N GLY A 172 18.87 -2.16 -4.26
CA GLY A 172 19.18 -2.14 -2.82
C GLY A 172 20.39 -1.28 -2.42
N TYR A 173 20.89 -0.44 -3.34
CA TYR A 173 21.93 0.55 -3.09
C TYR A 173 21.35 1.96 -3.26
N THR A 174 21.82 2.89 -2.43
CA THR A 174 21.46 4.31 -2.52
C THR A 174 22.71 5.14 -2.83
N ALA A 175 22.62 6.02 -3.81
CA ALA A 175 23.67 6.97 -4.13
C ALA A 175 23.20 8.40 -3.84
N SER A 176 24.12 9.23 -3.34
CA SER A 176 23.90 10.65 -3.12
C SER A 176 25.10 11.46 -3.61
N LEU A 177 24.85 12.61 -4.23
CA LEU A 177 25.88 13.56 -4.62
C LEU A 177 26.02 14.63 -3.53
N VAL A 178 27.18 14.69 -2.90
CA VAL A 178 27.46 15.58 -1.77
C VAL A 178 28.46 16.64 -2.17
N ALA A 179 28.11 17.91 -1.97
CA ALA A 179 29.08 19.01 -2.06
C ALA A 179 30.02 18.95 -0.83
N THR A 180 31.33 18.94 -1.06
CA THR A 180 32.33 18.84 0.01
C THR A 180 32.84 20.20 0.48
N ASP A 181 32.38 21.28 -0.14
CA ASP A 181 32.69 22.66 0.23
C ASP A 181 31.41 23.52 0.20
N ALA A 182 31.45 24.66 0.91
CA ALA A 182 30.32 25.59 0.97
C ALA A 182 30.07 26.32 -0.37
N ALA A 183 31.09 26.37 -1.24
CA ALA A 183 31.02 27.02 -2.54
C ALA A 183 30.37 26.14 -3.63
N ALA A 184 30.11 24.86 -3.31
CA ALA A 184 29.61 23.84 -4.24
C ALA A 184 30.49 23.73 -5.50
N THR A 185 31.81 23.75 -5.31
CA THR A 185 32.84 23.58 -6.34
C THR A 185 33.48 22.21 -6.34
N SER A 186 33.16 21.40 -5.33
CA SER A 186 33.67 20.06 -5.15
C SER A 186 32.56 19.12 -4.75
N TYR A 187 32.42 18.00 -5.47
CA TYR A 187 31.37 17.02 -5.27
C TYR A 187 31.96 15.61 -5.15
N ARG A 188 31.33 14.78 -4.33
CA ARG A 188 31.62 13.34 -4.24
C ARG A 188 30.34 12.56 -4.22
N ILE A 189 30.35 11.37 -4.82
CA ILE A 189 29.25 10.43 -4.72
C ILE A 189 29.49 9.59 -3.46
N VAL A 190 28.47 9.51 -2.61
CA VAL A 190 28.42 8.58 -1.49
C VAL A 190 27.48 7.45 -1.90
N LEU A 191 28.00 6.24 -1.97
CA LEU A 191 27.25 5.02 -2.26
C LEU A 191 27.06 4.24 -0.96
N GLU A 192 25.82 3.87 -0.66
CA GLU A 192 25.43 3.16 0.56
C GLU A 192 24.65 1.88 0.22
N GLY A 193 24.95 0.79 0.92
CA GLY A 193 24.21 -0.48 0.87
C GLY A 193 23.39 -0.76 2.12
N ALA A 194 22.81 -1.95 2.24
CA ALA A 194 22.08 -2.38 3.43
C ALA A 194 22.99 -2.53 4.67
N THR A 195 22.39 -2.44 5.87
CA THR A 195 23.11 -2.64 7.14
C THR A 195 23.51 -4.09 7.36
N GLY A 196 24.63 -4.32 8.05
CA GLY A 196 25.08 -5.65 8.44
C GLY A 196 26.28 -6.16 7.64
N SER A 197 27.07 -7.02 8.28
CA SER A 197 28.36 -7.47 7.75
C SER A 197 28.26 -8.34 6.50
N THR A 198 27.12 -8.99 6.25
CA THR A 198 26.88 -9.80 5.05
C THR A 198 26.57 -8.96 3.81
N ASN A 199 26.15 -7.71 4.00
CA ASN A 199 25.75 -6.80 2.94
C ASN A 199 26.95 -5.99 2.42
N THR A 200 28.09 -6.66 2.24
CA THR A 200 29.26 -6.04 1.62
C THR A 200 29.06 -5.84 0.12
N PHE A 201 29.77 -4.90 -0.49
CA PHE A 201 29.78 -4.75 -1.94
C PHE A 201 31.12 -4.23 -2.48
N VAL A 202 31.39 -4.56 -3.74
CA VAL A 202 32.53 -4.06 -4.51
C VAL A 202 31.99 -3.39 -5.78
N VAL A 203 32.43 -2.17 -6.03
CA VAL A 203 32.12 -1.42 -7.25
C VAL A 203 33.20 -1.62 -8.30
N SER A 204 32.79 -1.74 -9.56
CA SER A 204 33.68 -1.68 -10.73
C SER A 204 33.01 -0.91 -11.86
N SER A 205 33.79 -0.39 -12.79
CA SER A 205 33.37 0.46 -13.90
C SER A 205 34.12 0.07 -15.16
N THR A 206 33.52 0.32 -16.32
CA THR A 206 34.19 0.17 -17.62
C THR A 206 35.01 1.40 -18.04
N LEU A 207 35.14 2.40 -17.17
CA LEU A 207 35.96 3.59 -17.39
C LEU A 207 37.45 3.30 -17.15
N SER A 208 38.32 4.23 -17.56
CA SER A 208 39.75 4.17 -17.27
C SER A 208 40.05 4.14 -15.77
N ASP A 209 39.25 4.87 -15.00
CA ASP A 209 39.13 4.69 -13.56
C ASP A 209 38.13 3.54 -13.31
N SER A 210 38.66 2.37 -12.93
CA SER A 210 37.93 1.11 -12.89
C SER A 210 36.89 1.03 -11.78
N ASP A 211 36.79 2.02 -10.89
CA ASP A 211 35.82 2.00 -9.79
C ASP A 211 35.37 3.42 -9.37
N LEU A 212 35.73 4.46 -10.12
CA LEU A 212 35.44 5.86 -9.79
C LEU A 212 36.01 6.31 -8.44
N GLY A 213 37.02 5.60 -7.93
CA GLY A 213 37.63 5.83 -6.63
C GLY A 213 36.80 5.33 -5.43
N PHE A 214 35.77 4.52 -5.65
CA PHE A 214 34.97 3.95 -4.55
C PHE A 214 35.78 3.01 -3.65
N HIS A 215 36.96 2.53 -4.07
CA HIS A 215 37.86 1.73 -3.24
C HIS A 215 39.15 2.45 -2.82
N ASP A 216 39.30 3.72 -3.18
CA ASP A 216 40.51 4.48 -2.90
C ASP A 216 40.57 4.95 -1.44
N VAL A 217 41.60 4.51 -0.72
CA VAL A 217 41.82 4.89 0.69
C VAL A 217 41.95 6.40 0.89
N SER A 218 42.43 7.14 -0.12
CA SER A 218 42.52 8.60 -0.10
C SER A 218 41.17 9.31 -0.05
N ASN A 219 40.08 8.61 -0.37
CA ASN A 219 38.71 9.13 -0.32
C ASN A 219 38.03 8.85 1.04
N GLY A 220 38.75 8.29 2.02
CA GLY A 220 38.21 7.92 3.34
C GLY A 220 37.55 6.54 3.40
N ASN A 221 37.34 5.91 2.24
CA ASN A 221 38.09 4.71 1.84
C ASN A 221 38.68 3.82 2.96
N SER A 222 38.00 2.86 3.60
CA SER A 222 38.69 1.89 4.50
C SER A 222 38.68 0.48 3.90
N GLN A 223 39.62 -0.38 4.31
CA GLN A 223 39.69 -1.78 3.86
C GLN A 223 39.63 -2.70 5.07
N ASP A 224 38.79 -3.73 5.04
CA ASP A 224 38.80 -4.81 6.03
C ASP A 224 39.25 -6.13 5.39
N SER A 225 39.46 -7.16 6.23
CA SER A 225 39.94 -8.48 5.80
C SER A 225 38.95 -9.29 4.95
N ALA A 226 37.70 -8.81 4.80
CA ALA A 226 36.65 -9.40 3.96
C ALA A 226 36.40 -8.59 2.67
N GLY A 227 37.03 -7.42 2.50
CA GLY A 227 36.91 -6.54 1.33
C GLY A 227 36.98 -5.04 1.68
N VAL A 228 36.88 -4.17 0.68
CA VAL A 228 36.94 -2.70 0.88
C VAL A 228 35.62 -2.18 1.47
N LYS A 229 35.67 -1.49 2.62
CA LYS A 229 34.57 -0.98 3.45
C LYS A 229 34.88 0.43 3.92
N SER A 230 34.10 1.47 3.64
CA SER A 230 34.45 2.82 4.12
C SER A 230 33.51 3.47 5.12
N ALA A 231 34.15 4.28 5.95
CA ALA A 231 33.61 5.16 6.99
C ALA A 231 32.64 4.50 7.97
N GLN A 232 33.18 3.61 8.84
CA GLN A 232 32.59 3.46 10.16
C GLN A 232 32.77 4.79 10.90
N ASN A 233 31.66 5.46 11.18
CA ASN A 233 31.66 6.61 12.08
C ASN A 233 32.28 6.15 13.41
N PRO A 234 33.39 6.74 13.89
CA PRO A 234 33.85 6.47 15.24
C PRO A 234 32.83 7.13 16.18
N TYR A 235 31.82 6.37 16.59
CA TYR A 235 30.92 6.81 17.64
C TYR A 235 31.70 6.75 18.95
N SER A 236 32.51 7.78 19.20
CA SER A 236 33.13 8.04 20.49
C SER A 236 32.03 8.53 21.43
N LEU A 237 31.39 7.61 22.15
CA LEU A 237 30.62 7.95 23.34
C LEU A 237 31.60 8.55 24.36
N ARG A 238 31.53 9.86 24.53
CA ARG A 238 31.85 10.50 25.82
C ARG A 238 30.55 10.65 26.60
#